data_AF-A0A1V1NZI6-F1
#
_entry.id   AF-A0A1V1NZI6-F1
#
_cell.length_a   1.000
_cell.length_b   1.000
_cell.length_c   1.000
_cell.angle_alpha   90.00
_cell.angle_beta   90.00
_cell.angle_gamma   90.00
#
_symmetry.space_group_name_H-M   'P 1'
#
loop_
_entity.id
_entity.type
_entity.pdbx_description
1 polymer ?
#
loop_
_entity_poly.entity_id
_entity_poly.type
_entity_poly.pdbx_seq_one_letter_code
_entity_poly.pdbx_strand_id
1 'polypeptide(L)'
;MKKDCSIRSQVAYEFDHFSEIDDEMEAIKDLFIIDAFAAFERLLRKRVLDSLESQKNELSANLVQVVRNESEFIKIETLLDVLKNFVDSNRIGLIKQIKRYRDWVAHGKRPLTYSPVKPVDIYVIFEAIRLVAVTVTGNNE
;
A
#
# COMPACT_ATOMS: atom_id res chain seq x y z
N MET A 1 39.90 41.86 4.03
CA MET A 1 39.15 40.71 3.47
C MET A 1 38.81 39.73 4.59
N LYS A 2 37.61 39.81 5.20
CA LYS A 2 37.07 38.83 6.17
C LYS A 2 35.53 38.81 6.10
N LYS A 3 34.95 38.75 4.90
CA LYS A 3 33.47 38.69 4.72
C LYS A 3 32.95 37.43 4.02
N ASP A 4 33.83 36.60 3.44
CA ASP A 4 33.39 35.43 2.66
C ASP A 4 33.22 34.12 3.45
N CYS A 5 33.73 34.02 4.68
CA CYS A 5 33.65 32.77 5.45
C CYS A 5 32.28 32.57 6.13
N SER A 6 31.66 33.64 6.64
CA SER A 6 30.41 33.57 7.41
C SER A 6 29.19 33.23 6.54
N ILE A 7 29.17 33.70 5.29
CA ILE A 7 28.07 33.45 4.36
C ILE A 7 28.11 31.99 3.90
N ARG A 8 29.31 31.45 3.63
CA ARG A 8 29.50 30.07 3.19
C ARG A 8 29.11 29.06 4.29
N SER A 9 29.35 29.38 5.55
CA SER A 9 28.91 28.55 6.68
C SER A 9 27.41 28.63 6.92
N GLN A 10 26.77 29.80 6.77
CA GLN A 10 25.32 29.94 6.92
C GLN A 10 24.55 29.25 5.79
N VAL A 11 24.99 29.39 4.54
CA VAL A 11 24.38 28.73 3.38
C VAL A 11 24.51 27.21 3.47
N ALA A 12 25.64 26.70 3.95
CA ALA A 12 25.82 25.26 4.18
C ALA A 12 24.93 24.72 5.32
N TYR A 13 24.73 25.50 6.39
CA TYR A 13 23.87 25.15 7.52
C TYR A 13 22.38 25.19 7.16
N GLU A 14 21.96 26.18 6.37
CA GLU A 14 20.59 26.26 5.84
C GLU A 14 20.31 25.08 4.88
N PHE A 15 21.27 24.71 4.03
CA PHE A 15 21.12 23.59 3.09
C PHE A 15 20.94 22.24 3.78
N ASP A 16 21.63 22.03 4.91
CA ASP A 16 21.59 20.79 5.69
C ASP A 16 20.21 20.58 6.34
N HIS A 17 19.60 21.64 6.86
CA HIS A 17 18.25 21.58 7.43
C HIS A 17 17.16 21.31 6.39
N PHE A 18 17.31 21.79 5.14
CA PHE A 18 16.37 21.44 4.07
C PHE A 18 16.45 19.95 3.72
N SER A 19 17.66 19.35 3.71
CA SER A 19 17.79 17.90 3.51
C SER A 19 17.24 17.06 4.66
N GLU A 20 17.38 17.51 5.92
CA GLU A 20 16.78 16.83 7.07
C GLU A 20 15.24 16.81 6.96
N ILE A 21 14.63 17.94 6.60
CA ILE A 21 13.18 18.04 6.39
C ILE A 21 12.72 17.16 5.23
N ASP A 22 13.49 17.09 4.14
CA ASP A 22 13.18 16.22 3.01
C ASP A 22 13.24 14.73 3.43
N ASP A 23 14.25 14.33 4.21
CA ASP A 23 14.36 12.97 4.74
C ASP A 23 13.22 12.61 5.69
N GLU A 24 12.81 13.53 6.57
CA GLU A 24 11.65 13.38 7.45
C GLU A 24 10.35 13.25 6.65
N MET A 25 10.17 14.08 5.61
CA MET A 25 9.03 14.01 4.71
C MET A 25 8.97 12.64 4.02
N GLU A 26 10.12 12.08 3.64
CA GLU A 26 10.18 10.75 3.06
C GLU A 26 9.86 9.63 4.05
N ALA A 27 10.30 9.76 5.31
CA ALA A 27 9.90 8.85 6.37
C ALA A 27 8.38 8.88 6.63
N ILE A 28 7.76 10.06 6.58
CA ILE A 28 6.30 10.22 6.73
C ILE A 28 5.55 9.53 5.59
N LYS A 29 5.98 9.73 4.33
CA LYS A 29 5.37 9.05 3.17
C LYS A 29 5.46 7.54 3.28
N ASP A 30 6.59 7.03 3.74
CA ASP A 30 6.81 5.61 3.95
C ASP A 30 5.88 5.02 5.02
N LEU A 31 5.74 5.71 6.16
CA LEU A 31 4.80 5.33 7.22
C LEU A 31 3.35 5.35 6.71
N PHE A 32 2.99 6.37 5.94
CA PHE A 32 1.67 6.44 5.32
C PHE A 32 1.41 5.24 4.41
N ILE A 33 2.37 4.84 3.57
CA ILE A 33 2.20 3.70 2.66
C ILE A 33 2.00 2.40 3.45
N ILE A 34 2.73 2.22 4.54
CA ILE A 34 2.55 1.06 5.44
C ILE A 34 1.11 1.02 5.96
N ASP A 35 0.64 2.12 6.54
CA ASP A 35 -0.68 2.16 7.18
C ASP A 35 -1.82 2.07 6.16
N ALA A 36 -1.73 2.82 5.06
CA ALA A 36 -2.72 2.80 3.98
C ALA A 36 -2.86 1.41 3.37
N PHE A 37 -1.75 0.71 3.14
CA PHE A 37 -1.80 -0.65 2.60
C PHE A 37 -2.36 -1.65 3.62
N ALA A 38 -2.01 -1.53 4.90
CA ALA A 38 -2.58 -2.39 5.95
C ALA A 38 -4.10 -2.19 6.08
N ALA A 39 -4.58 -0.95 6.01
CA ALA A 39 -6.01 -0.63 5.99
C ALA A 39 -6.71 -1.24 4.77
N PHE A 40 -6.09 -1.12 3.58
CA PHE A 40 -6.58 -1.76 2.37
C PHE A 40 -6.67 -3.29 2.49
N GLU A 41 -5.63 -3.95 3.03
CA GLU A 41 -5.62 -5.40 3.25
C GLU A 41 -6.78 -5.85 4.14
N ARG A 42 -6.99 -5.15 5.27
CA ARG A 42 -8.12 -5.42 6.18
C ARG A 42 -9.46 -5.25 5.48
N LEU A 43 -9.63 -4.17 4.72
CA LEU A 43 -10.85 -3.90 3.98
C LEU A 43 -11.13 -4.99 2.94
N LEU A 44 -10.11 -5.38 2.17
CA LEU A 44 -10.27 -6.38 1.11
C LEU A 44 -10.67 -7.74 1.71
N ARG A 45 -9.98 -8.18 2.77
CA ARG A 45 -10.31 -9.43 3.46
C ARG A 45 -11.74 -9.42 4.00
N LYS A 46 -12.12 -8.34 4.68
CA LYS A 46 -13.49 -8.17 5.20
C LYS A 46 -14.51 -8.31 4.09
N ARG A 47 -14.33 -7.65 2.95
CA ARG A 47 -15.28 -7.70 1.84
C ARG A 47 -15.39 -9.08 1.20
N VAL A 48 -14.29 -9.81 1.08
CA VAL A 48 -14.31 -11.20 0.60
C VAL A 48 -15.15 -12.07 1.54
N LEU A 49 -14.99 -11.91 2.85
CA LEU A 49 -15.80 -12.62 3.84
C LEU A 49 -17.29 -12.24 3.77
N ASP A 50 -17.59 -10.94 3.73
CA ASP A 50 -18.96 -10.42 3.61
C ASP A 50 -19.65 -10.97 2.34
N SER A 51 -18.93 -11.05 1.21
CA SER A 51 -19.45 -11.59 -0.05
C SER A 51 -19.77 -13.09 0.05
N LEU A 52 -18.94 -13.88 0.76
CA LEU A 52 -19.18 -15.31 0.94
C LEU A 52 -20.39 -15.57 1.85
N GLU A 53 -20.57 -14.76 2.89
CA GLU A 53 -21.69 -14.85 3.83
C GLU A 53 -23.03 -14.51 3.18
N SER A 54 -23.02 -13.63 2.18
CA SER A 54 -24.23 -13.26 1.44
C SER A 54 -24.80 -14.42 0.60
N GLN A 55 -23.99 -15.41 0.22
CA GLN A 55 -24.46 -16.59 -0.50
C GLN A 55 -25.03 -17.62 0.48
N LYS A 56 -26.36 -17.70 0.60
CA LYS A 56 -27.04 -18.66 1.49
C LYS A 56 -27.14 -20.06 0.85
N ASN A 57 -26.17 -20.93 1.07
CA ASN A 57 -26.33 -22.38 0.86
C ASN A 57 -25.57 -23.17 1.95
N GLU A 58 -25.93 -24.42 2.26
CA GLU A 58 -25.28 -25.18 3.36
C GLU A 58 -23.78 -25.41 3.15
N LEU A 59 -23.33 -25.47 1.89
CA LEU A 59 -21.92 -25.48 1.53
C LEU A 59 -21.22 -24.18 1.96
N SER A 60 -21.90 -23.03 1.89
CA SER A 60 -21.33 -21.73 2.20
C SER A 60 -21.05 -21.57 3.68
N ALA A 61 -21.82 -22.16 4.60
CA ALA A 61 -21.54 -22.02 6.04
C ALA A 61 -20.20 -22.66 6.44
N ASN A 62 -19.94 -23.89 5.98
CA ASN A 62 -18.67 -24.57 6.24
C ASN A 62 -17.52 -23.93 5.45
N LEU A 63 -17.77 -23.51 4.20
CA LEU A 63 -16.76 -22.82 3.38
C LEU A 63 -16.41 -21.45 3.96
N VAL A 64 -17.39 -20.69 4.45
CA VAL A 64 -17.19 -19.41 5.17
C VAL A 64 -16.35 -19.64 6.42
N GLN A 65 -16.60 -20.70 7.18
CA GLN A 65 -15.79 -20.99 8.37
C GLN A 65 -14.34 -21.36 8.01
N VAL A 66 -14.13 -22.16 6.97
CA VAL A 66 -12.79 -22.48 6.45
C VAL A 66 -12.11 -21.20 5.95
N VAL A 67 -12.80 -20.38 5.16
CA VAL A 67 -12.23 -19.13 4.67
C VAL A 67 -11.98 -18.16 5.81
N ARG A 68 -12.83 -18.06 6.85
CA ARG A 68 -12.57 -17.22 8.03
C ARG A 68 -11.30 -17.67 8.75
N ASN A 69 -11.17 -18.96 9.04
CA ASN A 69 -10.01 -19.53 9.73
C ASN A 69 -8.72 -19.38 8.91
N GLU A 70 -8.81 -19.52 7.58
CA GLU A 70 -7.68 -19.42 6.66
C GLU A 70 -7.45 -17.98 6.15
N SER A 71 -8.40 -17.05 6.37
CA SER A 71 -8.42 -15.73 5.72
C SER A 71 -7.23 -14.88 6.11
N GLU A 72 -6.68 -15.07 7.30
CA GLU A 72 -5.45 -14.39 7.73
C GLU A 72 -4.21 -14.97 7.05
N PHE A 73 -4.24 -16.26 6.69
CA PHE A 73 -3.16 -16.99 6.03
C PHE A 73 -3.19 -16.87 4.50
N ILE A 74 -4.33 -16.50 3.91
CA ILE A 74 -4.41 -16.21 2.48
C ILE A 74 -3.49 -15.03 2.16
N LYS A 75 -2.51 -15.25 1.27
CA LYS A 75 -1.65 -14.19 0.77
C LYS A 75 -2.50 -13.14 0.05
N ILE A 76 -2.28 -11.86 0.37
CA ILE A 76 -3.03 -10.76 -0.25
C ILE A 76 -2.87 -10.79 -1.79
N GLU A 77 -1.73 -11.25 -2.31
CA GLU A 77 -1.51 -11.41 -3.75
C GLU A 77 -2.50 -12.38 -4.40
N THR A 78 -2.87 -13.44 -3.70
CA THR A 78 -3.90 -14.39 -4.15
C THR A 78 -5.24 -13.69 -4.26
N LEU A 79 -5.60 -12.87 -3.27
CA LEU A 79 -6.83 -12.06 -3.33
C LEU A 79 -6.78 -11.07 -4.50
N LEU A 80 -5.65 -10.38 -4.71
CA LEU A 80 -5.46 -9.46 -5.84
C LEU A 80 -5.52 -10.16 -7.20
N ASP A 81 -5.06 -11.40 -7.30
CA ASP A 81 -5.15 -12.18 -8.54
C ASP A 81 -6.59 -12.57 -8.87
N VAL A 82 -7.41 -12.87 -7.86
CA VAL A 82 -8.86 -13.09 -8.06
C VAL A 82 -9.54 -11.82 -8.57
N LEU A 83 -9.13 -10.64 -8.08
CA LEU A 83 -9.69 -9.35 -8.50
C LEU A 83 -9.41 -9.00 -9.96
N LYS A 84 -8.44 -9.63 -10.64
CA LYS A 84 -8.15 -9.38 -12.06
C LYS A 84 -9.33 -9.63 -12.99
N ASN A 85 -10.29 -10.46 -12.58
CA ASN A 85 -11.51 -10.72 -13.34
C ASN A 85 -12.51 -9.55 -13.27
N PHE A 86 -12.33 -8.63 -12.33
CA PHE A 86 -13.27 -7.54 -12.02
C PHE A 86 -12.64 -6.15 -12.14
N VAL A 87 -11.31 -6.06 -12.04
CA VAL A 87 -10.54 -4.82 -12.08
C VAL A 87 -9.51 -4.88 -13.20
N ASP A 88 -9.30 -3.75 -13.87
CA ASP A 88 -8.24 -3.60 -14.87
C ASP A 88 -6.87 -4.12 -14.40
N SER A 89 -6.21 -4.88 -15.26
CA SER A 89 -4.96 -5.57 -14.92
C SER A 89 -3.80 -4.61 -14.61
N ASN A 90 -3.77 -3.42 -15.20
CA ASN A 90 -2.73 -2.43 -14.89
C ASN A 90 -2.89 -1.91 -13.46
N ARG A 91 -4.13 -1.74 -13.00
CA ARG A 91 -4.43 -1.32 -11.63
C ARG A 91 -4.03 -2.37 -10.61
N ILE A 92 -4.31 -3.64 -10.88
CA ILE A 92 -3.81 -4.74 -10.04
C ILE A 92 -2.28 -4.76 -10.04
N GLY A 93 -1.65 -4.54 -11.19
CA GLY A 93 -0.21 -4.38 -11.32
C GLY A 93 0.35 -3.27 -10.40
N LEU A 94 -0.29 -2.11 -10.40
CA LEU A 94 0.08 -0.97 -9.55
C LEU A 94 -0.06 -1.31 -8.05
N ILE A 95 -1.17 -1.92 -7.62
CA ILE A 95 -1.31 -2.35 -6.21
C ILE A 95 -0.23 -3.35 -5.80
N LYS A 96 0.14 -4.28 -6.69
CA LYS A 96 1.26 -5.21 -6.42
C LYS A 96 2.61 -4.51 -6.35
N GLN A 97 2.81 -3.39 -7.07
CA GLN A 97 4.01 -2.56 -6.91
C GLN A 97 4.01 -1.83 -5.56
N ILE A 98 2.88 -1.21 -5.18
CA ILE A 98 2.72 -0.56 -3.88
C ILE A 98 2.98 -1.54 -2.74
N LYS A 99 2.45 -2.77 -2.82
CA LYS A 99 2.74 -3.83 -1.84
C LYS A 99 4.24 -4.08 -1.70
N ARG A 100 4.94 -4.27 -2.82
CA ARG A 100 6.38 -4.55 -2.82
C ARG A 100 7.17 -3.41 -2.18
N TYR A 101 6.75 -2.16 -2.45
CA TYR A 101 7.33 -1.01 -1.78
C TYR A 101 7.06 -1.01 -0.27
N ARG A 102 5.80 -1.24 0.15
CA ARG A 102 5.45 -1.39 1.58
C ARG A 102 6.30 -2.42 2.28
N ASP A 103 6.42 -3.62 1.71
CA ASP A 103 7.18 -4.72 2.30
C ASP A 103 8.66 -4.34 2.46
N TRP A 104 9.25 -3.68 1.45
CA TRP A 104 10.62 -3.19 1.53
C TRP A 104 10.82 -2.14 2.62
N VAL A 105 9.91 -1.17 2.76
CA VAL A 105 9.94 -0.20 3.86
C VAL A 105 9.82 -0.90 5.21
N ALA A 106 8.84 -1.80 5.36
CA ALA A 106 8.61 -2.55 6.61
C ALA A 106 9.80 -3.42 7.02
N HIS A 107 10.60 -3.89 6.05
CA HIS A 107 11.83 -4.63 6.30
C HIS A 107 13.07 -3.74 6.50
N GLY A 108 12.90 -2.43 6.69
CA GLY A 108 13.97 -1.49 6.97
C GLY A 108 14.79 -1.11 5.74
N LYS A 109 14.15 -1.09 4.56
CA LYS A 109 14.75 -0.66 3.29
C LYS A 109 16.05 -1.39 2.93
N ARG A 110 16.19 -2.65 3.36
CA ARG A 110 17.41 -3.45 3.10
C ARG A 110 17.70 -3.52 1.59
N PRO A 111 18.98 -3.53 1.18
CA PRO A 111 19.33 -3.65 -0.23
C PRO A 111 18.74 -4.94 -0.82
N LEU A 112 17.90 -4.79 -1.84
CA LEU A 112 17.37 -5.89 -2.63
C LEU A 112 18.10 -5.94 -3.96
N THR A 113 18.13 -7.12 -4.60
CA THR A 113 18.60 -7.28 -5.98
C THR A 113 17.85 -6.38 -6.96
N TYR A 114 16.62 -5.97 -6.61
CA TYR A 114 15.85 -4.92 -7.26
C TYR A 114 15.10 -4.11 -6.20
N SER A 115 15.40 -2.81 -6.09
CA SER A 115 14.63 -1.91 -5.21
C SER A 115 13.25 -1.68 -5.82
N PRO A 116 12.15 -1.86 -5.05
CA PRO A 116 10.82 -1.65 -5.59
C PRO A 116 10.65 -0.20 -6.04
N VAL A 117 9.89 -0.02 -7.13
CA VAL A 117 9.57 1.31 -7.63
C VAL A 117 8.75 2.03 -6.57
N LYS A 118 9.30 3.15 -6.10
CA LYS A 118 8.60 4.03 -5.17
C LYS A 118 7.37 4.63 -5.85
N PRO A 119 6.19 4.55 -5.23
CA PRO A 119 5.03 5.26 -5.73
C PRO A 119 5.34 6.75 -5.78
N VAL A 120 5.16 7.36 -6.94
CA VAL A 120 5.53 8.76 -7.19
C VAL A 120 4.70 9.72 -6.35
N ASP A 121 3.46 9.33 -6.02
CA ASP A 121 2.50 10.21 -5.36
C ASP A 121 1.56 9.43 -4.42
N ILE A 122 1.39 9.97 -3.21
CA ILE A 122 0.47 9.49 -2.18
C ILE A 122 -0.99 9.46 -2.66
N TYR A 123 -1.39 10.41 -3.51
CA TYR A 123 -2.73 10.44 -4.11
C TYR A 123 -2.93 9.30 -5.09
N VAL A 124 -1.89 8.94 -5.86
CA VAL A 124 -1.94 7.78 -6.78
C VAL A 124 -2.12 6.49 -5.98
N ILE A 125 -1.47 6.37 -4.83
CA ILE A 125 -1.63 5.22 -3.93
C ILE A 125 -3.06 5.16 -3.40
N PHE A 126 -3.57 6.29 -2.87
CA PHE A 126 -4.91 6.37 -2.31
C PHE A 126 -5.97 6.06 -3.36
N GLU A 127 -5.88 6.63 -4.56
CA GLU A 127 -6.84 6.38 -5.64
C GLU A 127 -6.77 4.95 -6.17
N ALA A 128 -5.57 4.36 -6.27
CA ALA A 128 -5.44 2.95 -6.62
C ALA A 128 -6.14 2.05 -5.59
N ILE A 129 -5.89 2.28 -4.29
CA ILE A 129 -6.51 1.56 -3.18
C ILE A 129 -8.03 1.75 -3.19
N ARG A 130 -8.48 3.01 -3.30
CA ARG A 130 -9.89 3.38 -3.30
C ARG A 130 -10.64 2.71 -4.44
N LEU A 131 -10.10 2.74 -5.65
CA LEU A 131 -10.82 2.18 -6.79
C LEU A 131 -10.95 0.67 -6.65
N VAL A 132 -9.87 -0.03 -6.28
CA VAL A 132 -9.93 -1.48 -6.05
C VAL A 132 -10.91 -1.80 -4.93
N ALA A 133 -10.91 -1.02 -3.85
CA ALA A 133 -11.91 -1.16 -2.81
C ALA A 133 -13.33 -1.01 -3.39
N VAL A 134 -13.64 0.10 -4.07
CA VAL A 134 -14.98 0.37 -4.65
C VAL A 134 -15.44 -0.71 -5.64
N THR A 135 -14.56 -1.26 -6.47
CA THR A 135 -14.97 -2.31 -7.42
C THR A 135 -15.42 -3.60 -6.72
N VAL A 136 -14.85 -3.90 -5.55
CA VAL A 136 -15.25 -5.06 -4.72
C VAL A 136 -16.62 -4.84 -4.06
N THR A 137 -17.17 -3.62 -4.03
CA THR A 137 -18.49 -3.37 -3.40
C THR A 137 -19.67 -3.88 -4.20
N GLY A 138 -19.50 -4.20 -5.49
CA GLY A 138 -20.64 -4.39 -6.39
C GLY A 138 -21.37 -3.07 -6.59
N ASN A 139 -21.44 -2.57 -7.82
CA ASN A 139 -22.54 -1.69 -8.14
C ASN A 139 -23.80 -2.57 -8.05
N ASN A 140 -24.52 -2.45 -6.94
CA ASN A 140 -25.92 -2.83 -6.89
C ASN A 140 -26.68 -1.80 -7.74
N GLU A 141 -26.71 -2.02 -9.05
CA GLU A 141 -27.75 -1.52 -9.94
C GLU A 141 -28.44 -2.71 -10.61
#